data_AF-A0A7W1SYX9-F1
#
_entry.id   AF-A0A7W1SYX9-F1
#
_cell.length_a   1.000
_cell.length_b   1.000
_cell.length_c   1.000
_cell.angle_alpha   90.00
_cell.angle_beta   90.00
_cell.angle_gamma   90.00
#
_symmetry.space_group_name_H-M   'P 1'
#
loop_
_entity.id
_entity.type
_entity.pdbx_description
1 polymer ?
#
loop_
_entity_poly.entity_id
_entity_poly.type
_entity_poly.pdbx_seq_one_letter_code
_entity_poly.pdbx_strand_id
1 'polypeptide(L)'
;MAKRIILMLGVIVVVLSVLGFVKFRQFQSATQAAAFQPPPEAVTSVVAQRQQWPSTLAVIGTMEAVQGVTISADLPGTVARIGFDSGQAVKKGDVLVELDTRQERAQLASLEAQRDLAHVQYGRMEQLVKAGVISRSEYD
;
A
#
# COMPACT_ATOMS: atom_id res chain seq x y z
N MET A 1 48.79 73.15 78.84
CA MET A 1 48.67 71.85 78.16
C MET A 1 47.23 71.44 77.86
N ALA A 2 46.26 71.64 78.77
CA ALA A 2 44.85 71.21 78.58
C ALA A 2 44.09 71.85 77.40
N LYS A 3 44.31 73.14 77.08
CA LYS A 3 43.60 73.85 75.98
C LYS A 3 43.84 73.24 74.58
N ARG A 4 45.03 72.68 74.33
CA ARG A 4 45.37 72.04 73.04
C ARG A 4 44.77 70.64 72.91
N ILE A 5 44.65 69.92 74.02
CA ILE A 5 44.04 68.58 74.08
C ILE A 5 42.53 68.67 73.82
N ILE A 6 41.83 69.65 74.40
CA ILE A 6 40.39 69.85 74.18
C ILE A 6 40.09 70.19 72.71
N LEU A 7 40.96 71.00 72.08
CA LEU A 7 40.80 71.39 70.67
C LEU A 7 41.03 70.20 69.71
N MET A 8 42.03 69.35 69.98
CA MET A 8 42.23 68.12 69.20
C MET A 8 41.08 67.12 69.37
N LEU A 9 40.55 66.97 70.59
CA LEU A 9 39.45 66.05 70.87
C LEU A 9 38.15 66.51 70.17
N GLY A 10 37.89 67.82 70.12
CA GLY A 10 36.79 68.39 69.34
C GLY A 10 36.91 68.13 67.83
N VAL A 11 38.11 68.29 67.27
CA VAL A 11 38.35 68.00 65.83
C VAL A 11 38.15 66.52 65.53
N ILE A 12 38.64 65.62 66.40
CA ILE A 12 38.44 64.17 66.23
C ILE A 12 36.96 63.80 66.26
N VAL A 13 36.18 64.37 67.19
CA VAL A 13 34.74 64.12 67.26
C VAL A 13 34.04 64.60 65.99
N VAL A 14 34.37 65.80 65.49
CA VAL A 14 33.80 66.32 64.23
C VAL A 14 34.15 65.42 63.05
N VAL A 15 35.39 64.96 62.94
CA VAL A 15 35.84 64.07 61.86
C VAL A 15 35.11 62.72 61.93
N LEU A 16 34.97 62.13 63.11
CA LEU A 16 34.23 60.88 63.31
C LEU A 16 32.73 61.03 62.99
N SER A 17 32.11 62.16 63.37
CA SER A 17 30.71 62.46 63.03
C SER A 17 30.50 62.62 61.52
N VAL A 18 31.41 63.31 60.82
CA VAL A 18 31.33 63.48 59.36
C VAL A 18 31.52 62.15 58.64
N LEU A 19 32.51 61.34 59.04
CA LEU A 19 32.75 60.02 58.46
C LEU A 19 31.56 59.07 58.69
N GLY A 20 30.98 59.09 59.90
CA GLY A 20 29.77 58.32 60.23
C GLY A 20 28.57 58.71 59.37
N PHE A 21 28.33 60.01 59.19
CA PHE A 21 27.23 60.51 58.36
C PHE A 21 27.41 60.14 56.87
N VAL A 22 28.62 60.24 56.34
CA VAL A 22 28.93 59.84 54.96
C VAL A 22 28.72 58.35 54.76
N LYS A 23 29.19 57.50 55.70
CA LYS A 23 29.00 56.04 55.60
C LYS A 23 27.55 55.62 55.75
N PHE A 24 26.78 56.30 56.60
CA PHE A 24 25.35 56.05 56.75
C PHE A 24 24.58 56.39 55.46
N ARG A 25 24.88 57.54 54.85
CA ARG A 25 24.33 57.93 53.54
C ARG A 25 24.70 56.95 52.43
N GLN A 26 25.93 56.44 52.43
CA GLN A 26 26.42 55.48 51.43
C GLN A 26 25.75 54.09 51.59
N PHE A 27 25.49 53.65 52.82
CA PHE A 27 24.75 52.42 53.07
C PHE A 27 23.27 52.56 52.69
N GLN A 28 22.65 53.72 52.95
CA GLN A 28 21.26 53.98 52.59
C GLN A 28 21.05 54.04 51.07
N SER A 29 22.02 54.54 50.30
CA SER A 29 21.96 54.51 48.84
C SER A 29 22.24 53.11 48.27
N ALA A 30 23.12 52.34 48.90
CA ALA A 30 23.39 50.96 48.49
C ALA A 30 22.20 50.02 48.72
N THR A 31 21.42 50.20 49.80
CA THR A 31 20.21 49.40 50.03
C THR A 31 19.06 49.74 49.07
N GLN A 32 18.93 51.01 48.64
CA GLN A 32 17.99 51.38 47.59
C GLN A 32 18.39 50.84 46.22
N ALA A 33 19.68 50.83 45.89
CA ALA A 33 20.16 50.24 44.63
C ALA A 33 19.99 48.71 44.60
N ALA A 34 20.15 48.02 45.74
CA ALA A 34 19.93 46.58 45.85
C ALA A 34 18.45 46.17 45.76
N ALA A 35 17.52 47.12 45.90
CA ALA A 35 16.07 46.88 45.77
C ALA A 35 15.56 46.98 44.31
N PHE A 36 16.44 47.32 43.35
CA PHE A 36 16.06 47.38 41.94
C PHE A 36 16.05 45.98 41.33
N GLN A 37 14.86 45.37 41.24
CA GLN A 37 14.64 44.15 40.45
C GLN A 37 14.12 44.54 39.06
N PRO A 38 14.79 44.11 37.97
CA PRO A 38 14.30 44.38 36.63
C PRO A 38 12.92 43.73 36.42
N PRO A 39 12.00 44.40 35.71
CA PRO A 39 10.67 43.87 35.46
C PRO A 39 10.75 42.57 34.64
N PRO A 40 9.87 41.60 34.89
CA PRO A 40 9.85 40.34 34.15
C PRO A 40 9.57 40.58 32.67
N GLU A 41 10.31 39.87 31.81
CA GLU A 41 10.21 39.96 30.36
C GLU A 41 8.94 39.26 29.86
N ALA A 42 8.16 39.94 29.02
CA ALA A 42 6.94 39.39 28.48
C ALA A 42 7.25 38.40 27.36
N VAL A 43 6.80 37.15 27.51
CA VAL A 43 6.90 36.10 26.49
C VAL A 43 5.52 35.73 25.97
N THR A 44 5.44 35.44 24.67
CA THR A 44 4.20 34.95 24.05
C THR A 44 4.15 33.44 24.20
N SER A 45 3.05 32.91 24.75
CA SER A 45 2.82 31.48 24.91
C SER A 45 1.45 31.08 24.37
N VAL A 46 1.29 29.80 24.08
CA VAL A 46 0.02 29.20 23.65
C VAL A 46 -0.20 27.90 24.41
N VAL A 47 -1.45 27.63 24.77
CA VAL A 47 -1.84 26.40 25.46
C VAL A 47 -1.91 25.26 24.44
N ALA A 48 -1.13 24.21 24.65
CA ALA A 48 -1.18 23.02 23.81
C ALA A 48 -2.55 22.33 23.94
N GLN A 49 -3.20 22.08 22.80
CA GLN A 49 -4.46 21.34 22.73
C GLN A 49 -4.25 19.98 22.09
N ARG A 50 -4.89 18.95 22.65
CA ARG A 50 -4.94 17.63 22.02
C ARG A 50 -5.95 17.68 20.88
N GLN A 51 -5.47 17.51 19.67
CA GLN A 51 -6.30 17.34 18.49
C GLN A 51 -6.12 15.93 17.94
N GLN A 52 -7.22 15.34 17.46
CA GLN A 52 -7.15 14.06 16.76
C GLN A 52 -6.63 14.31 15.35
N TRP A 53 -5.40 13.90 15.10
CA TRP A 53 -4.76 14.04 13.80
C TRP A 53 -4.81 12.69 13.06
N PRO A 54 -5.58 12.56 11.97
CA PRO A 54 -5.58 11.32 11.21
C PRO A 54 -4.23 11.15 10.51
N SER A 55 -3.55 10.03 10.79
CA SER A 55 -2.33 9.64 10.06
C SER A 55 -2.74 9.03 8.73
N THR A 56 -2.81 9.83 7.69
CA THR A 56 -3.08 9.36 6.32
C THR A 56 -1.78 9.20 5.56
N LEU A 57 -1.58 8.03 4.94
CA LEU A 57 -0.48 7.77 4.03
C LEU A 57 -1.02 7.72 2.60
N ALA A 58 -0.60 8.65 1.74
CA ALA A 58 -0.90 8.58 0.32
C ALA A 58 0.02 7.54 -0.32
N VAL A 59 -0.56 6.52 -0.95
CA VAL A 59 0.16 5.45 -1.64
C VAL A 59 -0.30 5.41 -3.09
N ILE A 60 0.65 5.16 -4.00
CA ILE A 60 0.37 4.90 -5.41
C ILE A 60 0.40 3.39 -5.60
N GLY A 61 -0.68 2.82 -6.14
CA GLY A 61 -0.79 1.40 -6.44
C GLY A 61 -1.08 1.19 -7.92
N THR A 62 -0.62 0.07 -8.46
CA THR A 62 -0.98 -0.40 -9.81
C THR A 62 -2.11 -1.41 -9.70
N MET A 63 -3.07 -1.32 -10.62
CA MET A 63 -4.11 -2.33 -10.76
C MET A 63 -3.65 -3.40 -11.74
N GLU A 64 -3.85 -4.67 -11.36
CA GLU A 64 -3.64 -5.82 -12.22
C GLU A 64 -4.95 -6.62 -12.33
N ALA A 65 -5.14 -7.30 -13.46
CA ALA A 65 -6.29 -8.17 -13.63
C ALA A 65 -6.23 -9.32 -12.62
N VAL A 66 -7.31 -9.49 -11.83
CA VAL A 66 -7.40 -10.58 -10.84
C VAL A 66 -7.30 -11.96 -11.52
N GLN A 67 -7.76 -12.06 -12.76
CA GLN A 67 -7.77 -13.28 -13.56
C GLN A 67 -7.43 -12.94 -15.02
N GLY A 68 -6.18 -13.19 -15.42
CA GLY A 68 -5.73 -13.13 -16.80
C GLY A 68 -5.29 -14.51 -17.26
N VAL A 69 -5.77 -14.96 -18.42
CA VAL A 69 -5.34 -16.22 -19.02
C VAL A 69 -4.93 -15.98 -20.47
N THR A 70 -3.79 -16.55 -20.86
CA THR A 70 -3.39 -16.61 -22.27
C THR A 70 -4.02 -17.84 -22.89
N ILE A 71 -4.89 -17.63 -23.88
CA ILE A 71 -5.57 -18.71 -24.60
C ILE A 71 -4.72 -19.10 -25.80
N SER A 72 -4.41 -20.39 -25.91
CA SER A 72 -3.66 -20.98 -27.03
C SER A 72 -4.46 -22.14 -27.62
N ALA A 73 -4.26 -22.42 -28.90
CA ALA A 73 -4.84 -23.62 -29.53
C ALA A 73 -4.16 -24.88 -28.97
N ASP A 74 -4.95 -25.91 -28.70
CA ASP A 74 -4.47 -27.20 -28.20
C ASP A 74 -3.69 -27.97 -29.29
N LEU A 75 -4.12 -27.84 -30.55
CA LEU A 75 -3.44 -28.39 -31.71
C LEU A 75 -2.92 -27.29 -32.63
N PRO A 76 -1.74 -27.49 -33.25
CA PRO A 76 -1.28 -26.61 -34.31
C PRO A 76 -2.20 -26.74 -35.53
N GLY A 77 -2.57 -25.61 -36.13
CA GLY A 77 -3.46 -25.58 -37.27
C GLY A 77 -3.52 -24.20 -37.92
N THR A 78 -4.11 -24.12 -39.11
CA THR A 78 -4.35 -22.84 -39.78
C THR A 78 -5.63 -22.21 -39.26
N VAL A 79 -5.61 -20.92 -38.93
CA VAL A 79 -6.81 -20.18 -38.51
C VAL A 79 -7.71 -19.95 -39.72
N ALA A 80 -8.93 -20.48 -39.67
CA ALA A 80 -9.95 -20.25 -40.67
C ALA A 80 -10.75 -18.96 -40.39
N ARG A 81 -11.06 -18.69 -39.11
CA ARG A 81 -11.86 -17.53 -38.71
C ARG A 81 -11.50 -17.03 -37.32
N ILE A 82 -11.53 -15.71 -37.16
CA ILE A 82 -11.44 -15.02 -35.87
C ILE A 82 -12.83 -14.48 -35.55
N GLY A 83 -13.35 -14.79 -34.36
CA GLY A 83 -14.72 -14.50 -33.93
C GLY A 83 -14.87 -13.33 -32.98
N PHE A 84 -13.79 -12.58 -32.71
CA PHE A 84 -13.80 -11.44 -31.80
C PHE A 84 -12.96 -10.28 -32.34
N ASP A 85 -13.31 -9.07 -31.92
CA ASP A 85 -12.53 -7.86 -32.13
C ASP A 85 -11.68 -7.51 -30.90
N SER A 86 -10.61 -6.74 -31.11
CA SER A 86 -9.73 -6.31 -30.01
C SER A 86 -10.50 -5.50 -28.96
N GLY A 87 -10.45 -5.93 -27.69
CA GLY A 87 -11.16 -5.30 -26.58
C GLY A 87 -12.64 -5.68 -26.45
N GLN A 88 -13.15 -6.60 -27.28
CA GLN A 88 -14.52 -7.08 -27.17
C GLN A 88 -14.73 -7.92 -25.92
N ALA A 89 -15.85 -7.69 -25.22
CA ALA A 89 -16.27 -8.54 -24.11
C ALA A 89 -16.87 -9.86 -24.65
N VAL A 90 -16.36 -10.99 -24.16
CA VAL A 90 -16.78 -12.34 -24.55
C VAL A 90 -17.24 -13.13 -23.33
N LYS A 91 -18.13 -14.10 -23.53
CA LYS A 91 -18.68 -14.96 -22.48
C LYS A 91 -18.09 -16.36 -22.57
N LYS A 92 -18.24 -17.12 -21.48
CA LYS A 92 -17.84 -18.53 -21.45
C LYS A 92 -18.62 -19.31 -22.51
N GLY A 93 -17.89 -20.00 -23.38
CA GLY A 93 -18.45 -20.81 -24.47
C GLY A 93 -18.43 -20.12 -25.83
N ASP A 94 -18.10 -18.83 -25.89
CA ASP A 94 -17.98 -18.13 -27.17
C ASP A 94 -16.78 -18.63 -27.97
N VAL A 95 -16.99 -18.87 -29.27
CA VAL A 95 -15.92 -19.33 -30.18
C VAL A 95 -15.06 -18.13 -30.57
N LEU A 96 -13.86 -18.06 -30.02
CA LEU A 96 -12.91 -16.99 -30.29
C LEU A 96 -12.16 -17.19 -31.62
N VAL A 97 -11.68 -18.41 -31.86
CA VAL A 97 -10.90 -18.75 -33.05
C VAL A 97 -11.35 -20.10 -33.56
N GLU A 98 -11.53 -20.21 -34.87
CA GLU A 98 -11.89 -21.45 -35.55
C GLU A 98 -10.73 -21.87 -36.46
N LEU A 99 -10.25 -23.10 -36.28
CA LEU A 99 -9.20 -23.69 -37.12
C LEU A 99 -9.81 -24.33 -38.38
N ASP A 100 -9.05 -24.34 -39.48
CA ASP A 100 -9.40 -25.08 -40.68
C ASP A 100 -9.36 -26.58 -40.38
N THR A 101 -10.54 -27.21 -40.37
CA THR A 101 -10.74 -28.61 -39.98
C THR A 101 -11.25 -29.47 -41.15
N ARG A 102 -11.03 -29.04 -42.40
CA ARG A 102 -11.56 -29.73 -43.58
C ARG A 102 -11.09 -31.19 -43.69
N GLN A 103 -9.83 -31.46 -43.39
CA GLN A 103 -9.27 -32.81 -43.46
C GLN A 103 -9.82 -33.70 -42.35
N GLU A 104 -9.91 -33.18 -41.14
CA GLU A 104 -10.45 -33.86 -39.96
C GLU A 104 -11.92 -34.19 -40.16
N ARG A 105 -12.71 -33.26 -40.74
CA ARG A 105 -14.12 -33.50 -41.09
C ARG A 105 -14.27 -34.59 -42.14
N ALA A 106 -13.41 -34.59 -43.17
CA ALA A 106 -13.42 -35.65 -44.18
C ALA A 106 -13.03 -37.02 -43.59
N GLN A 107 -12.03 -37.05 -42.71
CA GLN A 107 -11.62 -38.27 -42.01
C GLN A 107 -12.72 -38.80 -41.08
N LEU A 108 -13.39 -37.91 -40.35
CA LEU A 108 -14.53 -38.26 -39.50
C LEU A 108 -15.65 -38.91 -40.32
N ALA A 109 -16.05 -38.29 -41.43
CA ALA A 109 -17.09 -38.84 -42.30
C ALA A 109 -16.72 -40.22 -42.87
N SER A 110 -15.46 -40.43 -43.24
CA SER A 110 -14.97 -41.74 -43.70
C SER A 110 -15.04 -42.80 -42.61
N LEU A 111 -14.67 -42.47 -41.37
CA LEU A 111 -14.71 -43.39 -40.23
C LEU A 111 -16.14 -43.69 -39.78
N GLU A 112 -17.04 -42.71 -39.83
CA GLU A 112 -18.47 -42.90 -39.57
C GLU A 112 -19.09 -43.89 -40.58
N ALA A 113 -18.79 -43.74 -41.87
CA ALA A 113 -19.27 -44.68 -42.89
C ALA A 113 -18.73 -46.11 -42.68
N GLN A 114 -17.47 -46.26 -42.27
CA GLN A 114 -16.90 -47.56 -41.92
C GLN A 114 -17.57 -48.17 -40.70
N ARG A 115 -17.86 -47.36 -39.67
CA ARG A 115 -18.57 -47.81 -38.47
C ARG A 115 -19.99 -48.28 -38.80
N ASP A 116 -20.70 -47.54 -39.63
CA ASP A 116 -22.07 -47.90 -40.03
C ASP A 116 -22.09 -49.18 -40.88
N LEU A 117 -21.12 -49.35 -41.80
CA LEU A 117 -20.94 -50.59 -42.54
C LEU A 117 -20.66 -51.78 -41.60
N ALA A 118 -19.76 -51.60 -40.63
CA ALA A 118 -19.45 -52.62 -39.64
C ALA A 118 -20.69 -53.01 -38.80
N HIS A 119 -21.52 -52.04 -38.41
CA HIS A 119 -22.78 -52.33 -37.71
C HIS A 119 -23.76 -53.14 -38.54
N VAL A 120 -23.91 -52.81 -39.83
CA VAL A 120 -24.77 -53.57 -40.74
C VAL A 120 -24.25 -55.00 -40.92
N GLN A 121 -22.93 -55.16 -41.07
CA GLN A 121 -22.31 -56.48 -41.18
C GLN A 121 -22.50 -57.29 -39.91
N TYR A 122 -22.27 -56.68 -38.75
CA TYR A 122 -22.46 -57.32 -37.44
C TYR A 122 -23.91 -57.79 -37.25
N GLY A 123 -24.90 -56.92 -37.51
CA GLY A 123 -26.31 -57.29 -37.40
C GLY A 123 -26.71 -58.42 -38.36
N ARG A 124 -26.11 -58.45 -39.56
CA ARG A 124 -26.29 -59.55 -40.51
C ARG A 124 -25.66 -60.85 -39.99
N MET A 125 -24.44 -60.80 -39.48
CA MET A 125 -23.74 -61.96 -38.92
C MET A 125 -24.51 -62.51 -37.71
N GLU A 126 -25.05 -61.64 -36.85
CA GLU A 126 -25.89 -62.03 -35.72
C GLU A 126 -27.14 -62.81 -36.18
N GLN A 127 -27.81 -62.34 -37.22
CA GLN A 127 -28.97 -63.04 -37.81
C GLN A 127 -28.58 -64.40 -38.40
N LEU A 128 -27.44 -64.49 -39.10
CA LEU A 128 -26.95 -65.72 -39.70
C LEU A 128 -26.54 -66.77 -38.65
N VAL A 129 -25.92 -66.36 -37.55
CA VAL A 129 -25.62 -67.26 -36.41
C VAL A 129 -26.91 -67.77 -35.79
N LYS A 130 -27.90 -66.90 -35.55
CA LYS A 130 -29.21 -67.30 -35.00
C LYS A 130 -29.95 -68.27 -35.91
N ALA A 131 -29.78 -68.14 -37.22
CA ALA A 131 -30.33 -69.07 -38.22
C ALA A 131 -29.51 -70.36 -38.39
N GLY A 132 -28.35 -70.51 -37.72
CA GLY A 132 -27.49 -71.69 -37.79
C GLY A 132 -26.68 -71.80 -39.09
N VAL A 133 -26.55 -70.71 -39.86
CA VAL A 133 -25.92 -70.71 -41.19
C VAL A 133 -24.39 -70.51 -41.10
N ILE A 134 -23.89 -69.86 -40.04
CA ILE A 134 -22.46 -69.58 -39.84
C ILE A 134 -21.97 -69.98 -38.43
N SER A 135 -20.66 -70.20 -38.29
CA SER A 135 -19.99 -70.57 -37.03
C SER A 135 -19.95 -69.40 -36.04
N ARG A 136 -20.02 -69.67 -34.73
CA ARG A 136 -19.76 -68.66 -33.69
C ARG A 136 -18.36 -68.04 -33.79
N SER A 137 -17.38 -68.78 -34.32
CA SER A 137 -16.01 -68.28 -34.52
C SER A 137 -15.88 -67.28 -35.68
N GLU A 138 -16.87 -67.21 -36.58
CA GLU A 138 -16.91 -66.20 -37.64
C GLU A 138 -17.65 -64.94 -37.21
N TYR A 139 -18.33 -64.97 -36.05
CA TYR A 139 -19.12 -63.87 -35.49
C TYR A 139 -18.36 -63.06 -34.44
N ASP A 140 -17.53 -63.72 -33.62
CA ASP A 140 -16.56 -63.11 -32.68
C ASP A 140 -15.27 -62.70 -33.40
#